data_AF-A0A530LW15-F1
#
_entry.id   AF-A0A530LW15-F1
#
_cell.length_a   1.000
_cell.length_b   1.000
_cell.length_c   1.000
_cell.angle_alpha   90.00
_cell.angle_beta   90.00
_cell.angle_gamma   90.00
#
_symmetry.space_group_name_H-M   'P 1'
#
loop_
_entity.id
_entity.type
_entity.pdbx_description
1 polymer ?
#
loop_
_entity_poly.entity_id
_entity_poly.type
_entity_poly.pdbx_seq_one_letter_code
_entity_poly.pdbx_strand_id
1 'polypeptide(L)'
;MSSTIRETDLGTSKITPLPARAAANASMPQVHGIARNPGMRLDLGFMESMRSVNRSALERRVASLTKRRSIKADNQAAWLLRAVACMDLTTLNSNDTEERVRRLCAKAVNPFRRDIAEGLGIAGEKIRPAAVCVYHPFVATAVEALRGSGVHVAAVSTAFPHGLAPLSTRLQEIEASVRDGADEIDVVIPRGLVFGAKWQELYNEIVS
;
A
#
# COMPACT_ATOMS: atom_id res chain seq x y z
N MET A 1 -25.18 51.05 27.92
CA MET A 1 -24.43 50.88 26.66
C MET A 1 -24.32 49.39 26.40
N SER A 2 -25.16 48.89 25.48
CA SER A 2 -25.31 47.48 25.15
C SER A 2 -24.28 47.11 24.07
N SER A 3 -23.41 46.13 24.32
CA SER A 3 -22.50 45.58 23.31
C SER A 3 -23.13 44.35 22.66
N THR A 4 -23.58 44.51 21.43
CA THR A 4 -24.08 43.41 20.59
C THR A 4 -22.89 42.61 20.08
N ILE A 5 -22.71 41.39 20.61
CA ILE A 5 -21.79 40.40 20.03
C ILE A 5 -22.41 39.95 18.71
N ARG A 6 -21.69 40.14 17.61
CA ARG A 6 -22.08 39.63 16.28
C ARG A 6 -21.93 38.11 16.28
N GLU A 7 -23.05 37.40 16.23
CA GLU A 7 -23.08 35.98 15.87
C GLU A 7 -22.66 35.85 14.41
N THR A 8 -21.48 35.27 14.18
CA THR A 8 -21.06 34.80 12.87
C THR A 8 -21.75 33.47 12.59
N ASP A 9 -22.56 33.47 11.54
CA ASP A 9 -23.26 32.35 10.93
C ASP A 9 -22.28 31.20 10.61
N LEU A 10 -22.22 30.21 11.51
CA LEU A 10 -21.49 28.96 11.32
C LEU A 10 -22.32 28.09 10.38
N GLY A 11 -22.15 28.34 9.08
CA GLY A 11 -22.68 27.49 8.01
C GLY A 11 -22.35 26.04 8.30
N THR A 12 -23.39 25.21 8.34
CA THR A 12 -23.31 23.77 8.57
C THR A 12 -22.36 23.11 7.57
N SER A 13 -21.18 22.71 8.04
CA SER A 13 -20.24 21.91 7.26
C SER A 13 -20.93 20.63 6.82
N LYS A 14 -21.18 20.51 5.51
CA LYS A 14 -21.74 19.29 4.91
C LYS A 14 -20.66 18.21 4.99
N ILE A 15 -20.71 17.41 6.03
CA ILE A 15 -19.89 16.21 6.17
C ILE A 15 -20.18 15.30 4.98
N THR A 16 -19.19 15.08 4.12
CA THR A 16 -19.32 14.13 3.01
C THR A 16 -19.31 12.72 3.60
N PRO A 17 -20.40 11.94 3.52
CA PRO A 17 -20.39 10.58 4.02
C PRO A 17 -19.41 9.74 3.19
N LEU A 18 -18.52 9.02 3.87
CA LEU A 18 -17.64 8.06 3.23
C LEU A 18 -18.48 6.93 2.60
N PRO A 19 -18.10 6.41 1.42
CA PRO A 19 -18.77 5.25 0.84
C PRO A 19 -18.73 4.07 1.82
N ALA A 20 -19.85 3.35 1.92
CA ALA A 20 -19.97 2.20 2.80
C ALA A 20 -18.88 1.17 2.47
N ARG A 21 -18.13 0.71 3.48
CA ARG A 21 -17.17 -0.38 3.32
C ARG A 21 -17.94 -1.67 2.99
N ALA A 22 -17.90 -2.10 1.74
CA ALA A 22 -18.23 -3.48 1.41
C ALA A 22 -17.20 -4.40 2.08
N ALA A 23 -17.65 -5.49 2.71
CA ALA A 23 -16.75 -6.49 3.29
C ALA A 23 -15.88 -7.08 2.18
N ALA A 24 -14.57 -7.19 2.42
CA ALA A 24 -13.57 -7.65 1.43
C ALA A 24 -13.77 -9.10 0.95
N ASN A 25 -14.78 -9.82 1.43
CA ASN A 25 -15.01 -11.24 1.19
C ASN A 25 -16.27 -11.53 0.34
N ALA A 26 -16.75 -10.58 -0.46
CA ALA A 26 -17.76 -10.91 -1.48
C ALA A 26 -17.10 -11.68 -2.63
N SER A 27 -17.68 -12.83 -3.02
CA SER A 27 -17.26 -13.58 -4.20
C SER A 27 -17.49 -12.73 -5.45
N MET A 28 -16.41 -12.29 -6.08
CA MET A 28 -16.43 -11.52 -7.34
C MET A 28 -16.02 -12.44 -8.50
N PRO A 29 -16.69 -12.36 -9.66
CA PRO A 29 -16.33 -13.14 -10.84
C PRO A 29 -14.93 -12.76 -11.36
N GLN A 30 -14.20 -13.76 -11.86
CA GLN A 30 -12.83 -13.62 -12.34
C GLN A 30 -12.73 -12.78 -13.63
N VAL A 31 -12.54 -11.49 -13.45
CA VAL A 31 -11.81 -10.60 -14.35
C VAL A 31 -10.95 -9.76 -13.40
N HIS A 32 -9.66 -9.52 -13.68
CA HIS A 32 -8.78 -8.73 -12.80
C HIS A 32 -9.31 -7.29 -12.63
N GLY A 33 -10.24 -7.11 -11.70
CA GLY A 33 -11.14 -5.97 -11.61
C GLY A 33 -11.41 -5.59 -10.17
N ILE A 34 -10.34 -5.41 -9.38
CA ILE A 34 -10.45 -4.56 -8.20
C ILE A 34 -10.91 -3.20 -8.73
N ALA A 35 -12.11 -2.76 -8.33
CA ALA A 35 -12.59 -1.44 -8.69
C ALA A 35 -11.53 -0.41 -8.29
N ARG A 36 -11.01 0.33 -9.29
CA ARG A 36 -10.02 1.38 -9.01
C ARG A 36 -10.62 2.33 -7.98
N ASN A 37 -9.80 2.72 -7.00
CA ASN A 37 -10.20 3.73 -6.04
C ASN A 37 -10.57 5.00 -6.83
N PRO A 38 -11.84 5.46 -6.77
CA PRO A 38 -12.26 6.64 -7.54
C PRO A 38 -11.59 7.93 -7.05
N GLY A 39 -10.85 7.86 -5.94
CA GLY A 39 -10.32 9.02 -5.25
C GLY A 39 -11.43 9.77 -4.52
N MET A 40 -11.04 10.83 -3.82
CA MET A 40 -11.98 11.79 -3.24
C MET A 40 -11.40 13.19 -3.36
N ARG A 41 -12.26 14.20 -3.26
CA ARG A 41 -11.82 15.59 -3.16
C ARG A 41 -11.10 15.82 -1.83
N LEU A 42 -10.16 16.75 -1.81
CA LEU A 42 -9.51 17.16 -0.56
C LEU A 42 -10.57 17.74 0.39
N ASP A 43 -10.70 17.12 1.56
CA ASP A 43 -11.54 17.58 2.66
C ASP A 43 -10.65 17.90 3.87
N LEU A 44 -10.34 19.19 4.04
CA LEU A 44 -9.52 19.65 5.16
C LEU A 44 -10.25 19.46 6.51
N GLY A 45 -11.59 19.48 6.54
CA GLY A 45 -12.36 19.22 7.74
C GLY A 45 -12.18 17.77 8.21
N PHE A 46 -12.19 16.82 7.27
CA PHE A 46 -11.84 15.43 7.55
C PHE A 46 -10.41 15.29 8.06
N MET A 47 -9.44 15.96 7.45
CA MET A 47 -8.05 15.94 7.91
C MET A 47 -7.89 16.48 9.34
N GLU A 48 -8.51 17.63 9.64
CA GLU A 48 -8.50 18.21 10.99
C GLU A 48 -9.20 17.29 12.01
N SER A 49 -10.28 16.60 11.61
CA SER A 49 -10.95 15.63 12.48
C SER A 49 -10.05 14.44 12.87
N MET A 50 -9.09 14.08 12.02
CA MET A 50 -8.09 13.03 12.29
C MET A 50 -6.87 13.55 13.06
N ARG A 51 -6.68 14.86 13.15
CA ARG A 51 -5.51 15.47 13.79
C ARG A 51 -5.45 15.19 15.30
N SER A 52 -6.61 15.07 15.95
CA SER A 52 -6.69 14.72 17.36
C SER A 52 -6.50 13.21 17.57
N VAL A 53 -5.25 12.76 17.68
CA VAL A 53 -4.93 11.39 18.09
C VAL A 53 -4.89 11.30 19.61
N ASN A 54 -5.81 10.54 20.21
CA ASN A 54 -5.77 10.25 21.65
C ASN A 54 -4.63 9.27 21.95
N ARG A 55 -3.44 9.83 22.23
CA ARG A 55 -2.23 9.07 22.55
C ARG A 55 -2.46 8.04 23.66
N SER A 56 -3.13 8.42 24.74
CA SER A 56 -3.37 7.53 25.88
C SER A 56 -4.27 6.33 25.51
N ALA A 57 -5.30 6.55 24.69
CA ALA A 57 -6.13 5.48 24.17
C ALA A 57 -5.37 4.57 23.20
N LEU A 58 -4.53 5.13 22.34
CA LEU A 58 -3.66 4.38 21.43
C LEU A 58 -2.69 3.50 22.21
N GLU A 59 -1.98 4.05 23.19
CA GLU A 59 -1.02 3.33 24.03
C GLU A 59 -1.71 2.19 24.79
N ARG A 60 -2.89 2.43 25.39
CA ARG A 60 -3.69 1.35 26.01
C ARG A 60 -4.08 0.27 25.02
N ARG A 61 -4.51 0.66 23.81
CA ARG A 61 -4.91 -0.29 22.77
C ARG A 61 -3.74 -1.14 22.33
N VAL A 62 -2.59 -0.53 22.04
CA VAL A 62 -1.35 -1.23 21.66
C VAL A 62 -0.89 -2.17 22.78
N ALA A 63 -0.88 -1.71 24.03
CA ALA A 63 -0.54 -2.54 25.18
C ALA A 63 -1.48 -3.74 25.37
N SER A 64 -2.73 -3.65 24.90
CA SER A 64 -3.65 -4.79 24.92
C SER A 64 -3.35 -5.82 23.82
N LEU A 65 -2.80 -5.39 22.66
CA LEU A 65 -2.52 -6.29 21.54
C LEU A 65 -1.45 -7.32 21.90
N THR A 66 -0.40 -6.90 22.61
CA THR A 66 0.70 -7.78 23.04
C THR A 66 0.30 -8.78 24.13
N LYS A 67 -0.77 -8.48 24.88
CA LYS A 67 -1.29 -9.33 25.97
C LYS A 67 -2.36 -10.31 25.52
N ARG A 68 -2.82 -10.22 24.26
CA ARG A 68 -3.82 -11.14 23.72
C ARG A 68 -3.22 -12.52 23.56
N ARG A 69 -4.06 -13.54 23.79
CA ARG A 69 -3.67 -14.94 23.58
C ARG A 69 -3.26 -15.13 22.12
N SER A 70 -2.08 -15.69 21.90
CA SER A 70 -1.60 -16.04 20.57
C SER A 70 -2.53 -17.04 19.90
N ILE A 71 -2.66 -16.89 18.58
CA ILE A 71 -3.29 -17.88 17.71
C ILE A 71 -2.41 -19.14 17.74
N LYS A 72 -3.02 -20.33 17.82
CA LYS A 72 -2.30 -21.60 18.01
C LYS A 72 -2.54 -22.56 16.83
N ALA A 73 -1.60 -23.47 16.64
CA ALA A 73 -1.69 -24.63 15.74
C ALA A 73 -2.13 -24.22 14.32
N ASP A 74 -3.13 -24.90 13.76
CA ASP A 74 -3.57 -24.72 12.37
C ASP A 74 -4.03 -23.28 12.08
N ASN A 75 -4.64 -22.60 13.05
CA ASN A 75 -5.00 -21.20 12.89
C ASN A 75 -3.74 -20.33 12.76
N GLN A 76 -2.67 -20.64 13.49
CA GLN A 76 -1.43 -19.88 13.35
C GLN A 76 -0.82 -20.08 11.96
N ALA A 77 -0.79 -21.33 11.48
CA ALA A 77 -0.33 -21.64 10.13
C ALA A 77 -1.17 -20.92 9.06
N ALA A 78 -2.51 -20.99 9.15
CA ALA A 78 -3.41 -20.33 8.22
C ALA A 78 -3.22 -18.81 8.17
N TRP A 79 -2.99 -18.16 9.33
CA TRP A 79 -2.73 -16.72 9.38
C TRP A 79 -1.37 -16.35 8.78
N LEU A 80 -0.34 -17.18 8.97
CA LEU A 80 0.97 -16.98 8.33
C LEU A 80 0.88 -17.16 6.81
N LEU A 81 0.14 -18.17 6.33
CA LEU A 81 -0.13 -18.38 4.91
C LEU A 81 -0.89 -17.19 4.30
N ARG A 82 -1.89 -16.65 5.02
CA ARG A 82 -2.58 -15.42 4.62
C ARG A 82 -1.64 -14.23 4.58
N ALA A 83 -0.73 -14.09 5.55
CA ALA A 83 0.26 -13.02 5.55
C ALA A 83 1.18 -13.09 4.33
N VAL A 84 1.60 -14.29 3.91
CA VAL A 84 2.34 -14.48 2.65
C VAL A 84 1.49 -14.04 1.46
N ALA A 85 0.20 -14.38 1.42
CA ALA A 85 -0.71 -13.99 0.34
C ALA A 85 -0.99 -12.47 0.25
N CYS A 86 -0.70 -11.72 1.30
CA CYS A 86 -0.88 -10.26 1.36
C CYS A 86 0.45 -9.50 1.34
N MET A 87 1.56 -10.17 1.01
CA MET A 87 2.89 -9.60 1.02
C MET A 87 3.30 -9.11 -0.35
N ASP A 88 3.96 -7.94 -0.39
CA ASP A 88 4.82 -7.57 -1.50
C ASP A 88 6.24 -7.99 -1.13
N LEU A 89 6.77 -8.97 -1.87
CA LEU A 89 8.10 -9.49 -1.60
C LEU A 89 9.13 -8.52 -2.20
N THR A 90 9.75 -7.72 -1.35
CA THR A 90 10.54 -6.55 -1.76
C THR A 90 12.05 -6.79 -1.78
N THR A 91 12.73 -6.21 -2.77
CA THR A 91 14.18 -5.88 -2.67
C THR A 91 14.41 -4.45 -3.14
N LEU A 92 15.01 -3.65 -2.27
CA LEU A 92 15.33 -2.24 -2.51
C LEU A 92 16.75 -1.92 -2.01
N ASN A 93 17.71 -2.78 -2.34
CA ASN A 93 19.11 -2.56 -1.98
C ASN A 93 19.82 -1.75 -3.08
N SER A 94 20.75 -0.89 -2.68
CA SER A 94 21.56 -0.09 -3.62
C SER A 94 22.48 -0.92 -4.52
N ASN A 95 22.73 -2.19 -4.15
CA ASN A 95 23.54 -3.13 -4.90
C ASN A 95 22.73 -4.27 -5.54
N ASP A 96 21.42 -4.07 -5.74
CA ASP A 96 20.62 -5.05 -6.47
C ASP A 96 21.10 -5.18 -7.92
N THR A 97 20.95 -6.39 -8.44
CA THR A 97 21.28 -6.76 -9.81
C THR A 97 20.10 -7.51 -10.40
N GLU A 98 20.05 -7.63 -11.73
CA GLU A 98 19.02 -8.42 -12.40
C GLU A 98 18.94 -9.85 -11.86
N GLU A 99 20.08 -10.51 -11.60
CA GLU A 99 20.12 -11.86 -11.04
C GLU A 99 19.51 -11.95 -9.64
N ARG A 100 19.74 -10.95 -8.78
CA ARG A 100 19.11 -10.88 -7.45
C ARG A 100 17.60 -10.73 -7.56
N VAL A 101 17.14 -9.92 -8.51
CA VAL A 101 15.71 -9.72 -8.80
C VAL A 101 15.09 -11.01 -9.34
N ARG A 102 15.73 -11.69 -10.30
CA ARG A 102 15.27 -13.00 -10.80
C ARG A 102 15.20 -14.04 -9.69
N ARG A 103 16.17 -14.06 -8.76
CA ARG A 103 16.14 -14.94 -7.59
C ARG A 103 14.98 -14.61 -6.64
N LEU A 104 14.69 -13.33 -6.42
CA LEU A 104 13.54 -12.89 -5.64
C LEU A 104 12.23 -13.34 -6.30
N CYS A 105 12.11 -13.16 -7.62
CA CYS A 105 10.96 -13.60 -8.41
C CYS A 105 10.76 -15.13 -8.30
N ALA A 106 11.84 -15.92 -8.44
CA ALA A 106 11.78 -17.37 -8.25
C ALA A 106 11.29 -17.77 -6.85
N LYS A 107 11.70 -17.02 -5.81
CA LYS A 107 11.20 -17.19 -4.43
C LYS A 107 9.74 -16.79 -4.30
N ALA A 108 9.27 -15.75 -4.98
CA ALA A 108 7.86 -15.37 -4.98
C ALA A 108 6.98 -16.45 -5.63
N VAL A 109 7.47 -17.08 -6.71
CA VAL A 109 6.76 -18.18 -7.40
C VAL A 109 6.73 -19.46 -6.54
N ASN A 110 7.81 -19.74 -5.81
CA ASN A 110 7.95 -20.94 -4.97
C ASN A 110 8.38 -20.56 -3.53
N PRO A 111 7.48 -19.98 -2.72
CA PRO A 111 7.86 -19.40 -1.43
C PRO A 111 8.08 -20.44 -0.32
N PHE A 112 7.56 -21.66 -0.48
CA PHE A 112 7.64 -22.73 0.51
C PHE A 112 8.54 -23.87 0.04
N ARG A 113 9.29 -24.44 0.99
CA ARG A 113 9.94 -25.74 0.76
C ARG A 113 8.88 -26.84 0.64
N ARG A 114 9.18 -27.87 -0.14
CA ARG A 114 8.26 -28.99 -0.42
C ARG A 114 7.78 -29.71 0.84
N ASP A 115 8.71 -30.01 1.75
CA ASP A 115 8.42 -30.69 3.02
C ASP A 115 7.45 -29.90 3.91
N ILE A 116 7.57 -28.56 3.91
CA ILE A 116 6.65 -27.69 4.65
C ILE A 116 5.27 -27.68 3.98
N ALA A 117 5.22 -27.56 2.65
CA ALA A 117 3.96 -27.52 1.92
C ALA A 117 3.19 -28.85 2.05
N GLU A 118 3.89 -29.98 1.99
CA GLU A 118 3.34 -31.32 2.22
C GLU A 118 2.87 -31.50 3.67
N GLY A 119 3.70 -31.12 4.65
CA GLY A 119 3.35 -31.21 6.07
C GLY A 119 2.15 -30.35 6.48
N LEU A 120 1.87 -29.27 5.73
CA LEU A 120 0.71 -28.41 5.91
C LEU A 120 -0.50 -28.81 5.03
N GLY A 121 -0.35 -29.80 4.15
CA GLY A 121 -1.42 -30.23 3.23
C GLY A 121 -1.77 -29.22 2.14
N ILE A 122 -0.85 -28.31 1.79
CA ILE A 122 -1.07 -27.21 0.83
C ILE A 122 -0.30 -27.38 -0.49
N ALA A 123 0.25 -28.56 -0.77
CA ALA A 123 1.10 -28.79 -1.95
C ALA A 123 0.40 -28.50 -3.30
N GLY A 124 -0.94 -28.57 -3.35
CA GLY A 124 -1.74 -28.21 -4.52
C GLY A 124 -2.19 -26.74 -4.57
N GLU A 125 -1.96 -25.96 -3.51
CA GLU A 125 -2.45 -24.59 -3.37
C GLU A 125 -1.45 -23.56 -3.91
N LYS A 126 -1.95 -22.51 -4.55
CA LYS A 126 -1.12 -21.40 -5.05
C LYS A 126 -1.10 -20.24 -4.06
N ILE A 127 -0.42 -20.44 -2.93
CA ILE A 127 -0.21 -19.39 -1.92
C ILE A 127 1.13 -18.71 -2.21
N ARG A 128 1.08 -17.45 -2.67
CA ARG A 128 2.23 -16.66 -3.11
C ARG A 128 2.10 -15.21 -2.63
N PRO A 129 3.20 -14.45 -2.52
CA PRO A 129 3.15 -12.99 -2.43
C PRO A 129 2.21 -12.40 -3.48
N ALA A 130 1.52 -11.32 -3.11
CA ALA A 130 0.65 -10.58 -4.01
C ALA A 130 1.47 -9.94 -5.14
N ALA A 131 2.59 -9.31 -4.77
CA ALA A 131 3.53 -8.73 -5.72
C ALA A 131 5.00 -9.01 -5.35
N VAL A 132 5.89 -8.68 -6.29
CA VAL A 132 7.29 -8.41 -6.04
C VAL A 132 7.53 -6.92 -6.22
N CYS A 133 8.15 -6.28 -5.22
CA CYS A 133 8.46 -4.85 -5.25
C CYS A 133 9.96 -4.61 -5.47
N VAL A 134 10.30 -3.82 -6.49
CA VAL A 134 11.68 -3.53 -6.90
C VAL A 134 11.89 -2.04 -7.21
N TYR A 135 13.15 -1.63 -7.38
CA TYR A 135 13.46 -0.34 -7.97
C TYR A 135 13.07 -0.27 -9.44
N HIS A 136 12.72 0.92 -9.90
CA HIS A 136 12.32 1.19 -11.29
C HIS A 136 13.23 0.57 -12.39
N PRO A 137 14.58 0.52 -12.28
CA PRO A 137 15.41 -0.05 -13.35
C PRO A 137 15.24 -1.57 -13.52
N PHE A 138 14.66 -2.26 -12.54
CA PHE A 138 14.52 -3.71 -12.53
C PHE A 138 13.11 -4.18 -12.87
N VAL A 139 12.17 -3.27 -13.20
CA VAL A 139 10.78 -3.61 -13.50
C VAL A 139 10.72 -4.58 -14.68
N ALA A 140 11.34 -4.26 -15.81
CA ALA A 140 11.35 -5.13 -16.98
C ALA A 140 11.89 -6.54 -16.66
N THR A 141 12.94 -6.62 -15.84
CA THR A 141 13.51 -7.90 -15.38
C THR A 141 12.51 -8.69 -14.54
N ALA A 142 11.81 -8.05 -13.60
CA ALA A 142 10.82 -8.69 -12.75
C ALA A 142 9.61 -9.16 -13.56
N VAL A 143 9.10 -8.32 -14.47
CA VAL A 143 7.97 -8.63 -15.36
C VAL A 143 8.29 -9.83 -16.24
N GLU A 144 9.48 -9.88 -16.81
CA GLU A 144 9.93 -11.04 -17.59
C GLU A 144 9.97 -12.31 -16.72
N ALA A 145 10.59 -12.23 -15.54
CA ALA A 145 10.76 -13.37 -14.64
C ALA A 145 9.44 -13.90 -14.04
N LEU A 146 8.43 -13.06 -13.89
CA LEU A 146 7.13 -13.40 -13.31
C LEU A 146 6.04 -13.68 -14.35
N ARG A 147 6.36 -13.63 -15.65
CA ARG A 147 5.40 -13.85 -16.72
C ARG A 147 4.62 -15.16 -16.54
N GLY A 148 3.29 -15.06 -16.55
CA GLY A 148 2.38 -16.21 -16.39
C GLY A 148 2.31 -16.80 -14.97
N SER A 149 3.02 -16.22 -14.00
CA SER A 149 3.00 -16.70 -12.61
C SER A 149 1.77 -16.27 -11.82
N GLY A 150 1.14 -15.14 -12.20
CA GLY A 150 0.07 -14.49 -11.46
C GLY A 150 0.53 -13.66 -10.25
N VAL A 151 1.84 -13.49 -10.04
CA VAL A 151 2.40 -12.53 -9.07
C VAL A 151 2.59 -11.19 -9.75
N HIS A 152 2.13 -10.11 -9.12
CA HIS A 152 2.22 -8.75 -9.65
C HIS A 152 3.63 -8.17 -9.53
N VAL A 153 3.91 -7.12 -10.30
CA VAL A 153 5.14 -6.32 -10.17
C VAL A 153 4.79 -4.93 -9.65
N ALA A 154 5.25 -4.63 -8.44
CA ALA A 154 5.25 -3.29 -7.88
C ALA A 154 6.61 -2.63 -8.10
N ALA A 155 6.61 -1.31 -8.28
CA ALA A 155 7.84 -0.53 -8.38
C ALA A 155 7.80 0.64 -7.40
N VAL A 156 8.87 0.84 -6.63
CA VAL A 156 9.11 2.16 -6.06
C VAL A 156 9.67 3.04 -7.17
N SER A 157 8.89 4.07 -7.49
CA SER A 157 9.29 5.15 -8.39
C SER A 157 9.24 6.46 -7.58
N THR A 158 9.55 7.59 -8.18
CA THR A 158 9.41 8.93 -7.58
C THR A 158 10.55 9.38 -6.66
N ALA A 159 11.81 9.15 -7.05
CA ALA A 159 12.99 9.53 -6.28
C ALA A 159 13.02 8.93 -4.87
N PHE A 160 12.62 7.66 -4.76
CA PHE A 160 12.73 6.87 -3.55
C PHE A 160 14.20 6.84 -3.04
N PRO A 161 14.45 6.90 -1.72
CA PRO A 161 13.47 6.92 -0.62
C PRO A 161 12.99 8.31 -0.22
N HIS A 162 13.47 9.37 -0.87
CA HIS A 162 13.33 10.73 -0.35
C HIS A 162 12.17 11.53 -0.94
N GLY A 163 11.78 11.26 -2.20
CA GLY A 163 10.70 11.98 -2.87
C GLY A 163 11.01 13.45 -3.14
N LEU A 164 12.30 13.82 -3.23
CA LEU A 164 12.76 15.22 -3.31
C LEU A 164 12.98 15.72 -4.74
N ALA A 165 12.90 14.85 -5.75
CA ALA A 165 13.02 15.29 -7.14
C ALA A 165 11.79 16.13 -7.56
N PRO A 166 11.96 17.04 -8.54
CA PRO A 166 10.83 17.77 -9.13
C PRO A 166 9.71 16.83 -9.58
N LEU A 167 8.46 17.30 -9.51
CA LEU A 167 7.29 16.48 -9.89
C LEU A 167 7.43 15.92 -11.31
N SER A 168 7.92 16.70 -12.26
CA SER A 168 8.13 16.26 -13.65
C SER A 168 9.08 15.06 -13.75
N THR A 169 10.18 15.04 -12.99
CA THR A 169 11.10 13.90 -12.95
C THR A 169 10.43 12.68 -12.33
N ARG A 170 9.68 12.87 -11.23
CA ARG A 170 8.95 11.78 -10.58
C ARG A 170 7.90 11.16 -11.50
N LEU A 171 7.16 11.98 -12.26
CA LEU A 171 6.20 11.52 -13.26
C LEU A 171 6.87 10.71 -14.38
N GLN A 172 8.03 11.16 -14.87
CA GLN A 172 8.79 10.41 -15.89
C GLN A 172 9.27 9.04 -15.38
N GLU A 173 9.70 8.94 -14.11
CA GLU A 173 10.03 7.65 -13.50
C GLU A 173 8.81 6.72 -13.43
N ILE A 174 7.64 7.25 -13.05
CA ILE A 174 6.38 6.50 -13.05
C ILE A 174 6.06 6.00 -14.46
N GLU A 175 6.08 6.88 -15.46
CA GLU A 175 5.80 6.54 -16.86
C GLU A 175 6.76 5.47 -17.40
N ALA A 176 8.04 5.53 -17.01
CA ALA A 176 9.03 4.50 -17.37
C ALA A 176 8.68 3.15 -16.73
N SER A 177 8.40 3.11 -15.42
CA SER A 177 8.00 1.88 -14.73
C SER A 177 6.71 1.28 -15.31
N VAL A 178 5.72 2.12 -15.63
CA VAL A 178 4.46 1.67 -16.27
C VAL A 178 4.74 1.11 -17.66
N ARG A 179 5.60 1.77 -18.46
CA ARG A 179 6.01 1.29 -19.78
C ARG A 179 6.72 -0.06 -19.73
N ASP A 180 7.53 -0.27 -18.69
CA ASP A 180 8.25 -1.52 -18.45
C ASP A 180 7.34 -2.63 -17.88
N GLY A 181 6.07 -2.31 -17.56
CA GLY A 181 5.03 -3.27 -17.22
C GLY A 181 4.73 -3.43 -15.74
N ALA A 182 5.07 -2.45 -14.90
CA ALA A 182 4.66 -2.45 -13.49
C ALA A 182 3.12 -2.44 -13.37
N ASP A 183 2.57 -3.30 -12.51
CA ASP A 183 1.15 -3.34 -12.15
C ASP A 183 0.80 -2.25 -11.12
N GLU A 184 1.76 -1.96 -10.24
CA GLU A 184 1.62 -1.06 -9.10
C GLU A 184 2.83 -0.12 -8.97
N ILE A 185 2.57 1.11 -8.52
CA ILE A 185 3.60 2.11 -8.32
C ILE A 185 3.50 2.67 -6.90
N ASP A 186 4.55 2.45 -6.11
CA ASP A 186 4.70 2.97 -4.77
C ASP A 186 5.39 4.34 -4.83
N VAL A 187 4.63 5.38 -4.51
CA VAL A 187 5.11 6.77 -4.55
C VAL A 187 5.50 7.27 -3.15
N VAL A 188 6.58 8.05 -3.07
CA VAL A 188 6.96 8.77 -1.85
C VAL A 188 6.44 10.20 -1.94
N ILE A 189 5.55 10.58 -1.03
CA ILE A 189 5.07 11.96 -0.95
C ILE A 189 6.22 12.90 -0.55
N PRO A 190 6.28 14.13 -1.10
CA PRO A 190 7.23 15.14 -0.64
C PRO A 190 6.85 15.58 0.78
N ARG A 191 7.47 14.97 1.79
CA ARG A 191 7.16 15.22 3.22
C ARG A 191 7.29 16.69 3.61
N GLY A 192 8.09 17.48 2.90
CA GLY A 192 8.16 18.94 3.09
C GLY A 192 6.81 19.64 2.92
N LEU A 193 5.96 19.18 1.99
CA LEU A 193 4.60 19.70 1.84
C LEU A 193 3.73 19.37 3.05
N VAL A 194 3.88 18.16 3.62
CA VAL A 194 3.19 17.76 4.86
C VAL A 194 3.62 18.61 6.04
N PHE A 195 4.94 18.76 6.28
CA PHE A 195 5.46 19.55 7.39
C PHE A 195 5.17 21.05 7.25
N GLY A 196 5.04 21.55 6.02
CA GLY A 196 4.61 22.90 5.72
C GLY A 196 3.09 23.11 5.70
N ALA A 197 2.29 22.08 6.02
CA ALA A 197 0.83 22.10 5.94
C ALA A 197 0.27 22.49 4.54
N LYS A 198 1.03 22.21 3.48
CA LYS A 198 0.69 22.47 2.07
C LYS A 198 -0.16 21.34 1.48
N TRP A 199 -1.29 21.05 2.12
CA TRP A 199 -2.15 19.91 1.77
C TRP A 199 -2.75 20.00 0.36
N GLN A 200 -3.10 21.20 -0.10
CA GLN A 200 -3.61 21.40 -1.45
C GLN A 200 -2.55 21.11 -2.52
N GLU A 201 -1.32 21.56 -2.30
CA GLU A 201 -0.20 21.27 -3.21
C GLU A 201 0.05 19.75 -3.28
N LEU A 202 0.13 19.08 -2.12
CA LEU A 202 0.29 17.62 -2.05
C LEU A 202 -0.86 16.87 -2.74
N TYR A 203 -2.11 17.28 -2.50
CA TYR A 203 -3.27 16.67 -3.14
C TYR A 203 -3.17 16.77 -4.66
N ASN A 204 -2.82 17.95 -5.18
CA ASN A 204 -2.67 18.18 -6.61
C ASN A 204 -1.58 17.28 -7.23
N GLU A 205 -0.48 17.00 -6.52
CA GLU A 205 0.55 16.08 -7.01
C GLU A 205 0.10 14.61 -7.05
N ILE A 206 -0.85 14.20 -6.20
CA ILE A 206 -1.30 12.80 -6.12
C ILE A 206 -2.42 12.50 -7.12
N VAL A 207 -3.24 13.48 -7.47
CA VAL A 207 -4.34 13.31 -8.43
C VAL A 207 -3.98 13.67 -9.87
N SER A 208 -2.79 14.22 -10.10
CA SER A 208 -2.26 14.51 -11.44
C SER A 208 -1.90 13.23 -12.19
#